data_AF-A0A1T2L4J1-F1
#
_entry.id   AF-A0A1T2L4J1-F1
#
_cell.length_a   1.000
_cell.length_b   1.000
_cell.length_c   1.000
_cell.angle_alpha   90.00
_cell.angle_beta   90.00
_cell.angle_gamma   90.00
#
_symmetry.space_group_name_H-M   'P 1'
#
loop_
_entity.id
_entity.type
_entity.pdbx_description
1 polymer ?
#
loop_
_entity_poly.entity_id
_entity_poly.type
_entity_poly.pdbx_seq_one_letter_code
_entity_poly.pdbx_strand_id
1 'polypeptide(L)'
;MAISINSYNPMRAAVTPRVGRNEPGPHQVQRRGEDTVTISHAAQAAYRSTPQPVTDHKVALRSRIDNDPEFAARMARSTAYGTDLLAIEPDSLKPGRSARFLDGTPTSNITYREQYQELIGKVREKRIEFYEGEKAKGTPPKQLYEKLEAFNQALPEPYRRAVGFLNKT
;
A
#
# COMPACT_ATOMS: atom_id res chain seq x y z
N MET A 1 -15.27 -22.99 59.32
CA MET A 1 -16.17 -22.23 60.21
C MET A 1 -16.49 -20.91 59.52
N ALA A 2 -17.77 -20.62 59.33
CA ALA A 2 -18.29 -19.39 58.72
C ALA A 2 -19.28 -18.73 59.71
N ILE A 3 -19.13 -17.41 59.93
CA ILE A 3 -20.03 -16.47 60.62
C ILE A 3 -19.60 -15.09 60.03
N SER A 4 -20.27 -14.36 59.11
CA SER A 4 -21.62 -13.76 59.04
C SER A 4 -21.88 -12.81 60.22
N ILE A 5 -22.31 -11.53 60.16
CA ILE A 5 -23.30 -10.82 59.33
C ILE A 5 -23.26 -9.30 59.69
N ASN A 6 -23.66 -8.43 58.73
CA ASN A 6 -24.47 -7.17 58.83
C ASN A 6 -24.04 -6.02 59.80
N SER A 7 -24.26 -4.71 59.54
CA SER A 7 -25.45 -4.05 58.96
C SER A 7 -25.20 -2.58 58.54
N TYR A 8 -25.88 -2.19 57.45
CA TYR A 8 -26.44 -0.90 57.00
C TYR A 8 -26.38 0.44 57.82
N ASN A 9 -25.99 1.54 57.10
CA ASN A 9 -26.69 2.83 56.71
C ASN A 9 -27.57 3.58 57.77
N PRO A 10 -27.82 4.95 57.76
CA PRO A 10 -27.99 5.85 56.57
C PRO A 10 -27.79 7.42 56.70
N MET A 11 -27.85 8.13 55.56
CA MET A 11 -28.21 9.57 55.27
C MET A 11 -27.44 10.74 55.99
N ARG A 12 -27.21 11.96 55.47
CA ARG A 12 -27.77 12.93 54.50
C ARG A 12 -26.59 13.78 53.96
N ALA A 13 -26.59 14.52 52.84
CA ALA A 13 -27.57 15.47 52.36
C ALA A 13 -27.36 15.79 50.87
N ALA A 14 -28.48 16.06 50.19
CA ALA A 14 -28.53 16.59 48.84
C ALA A 14 -28.32 18.11 48.86
N VAL A 15 -27.46 18.63 47.96
CA VAL A 15 -27.56 19.98 47.40
C VAL A 15 -27.15 19.92 45.93
N THR A 16 -28.12 19.97 45.03
CA THR A 16 -27.90 20.40 43.64
C THR A 16 -27.94 21.92 43.58
N PRO A 17 -27.11 22.53 42.72
CA PRO A 17 -27.67 23.46 41.77
C PRO A 17 -27.33 23.12 40.32
N ARG A 18 -28.11 23.75 39.46
CA ARG A 18 -28.39 23.45 38.05
C ARG A 18 -27.52 24.33 37.14
N VAL A 19 -27.20 23.78 35.96
CA VAL A 19 -26.87 24.46 34.67
C VAL A 19 -25.53 25.23 34.56
N GLY A 20 -24.62 24.65 33.78
CA GLY A 20 -23.51 25.34 33.12
C GLY A 20 -22.96 24.47 31.99
N ARG A 21 -23.58 24.58 30.80
CA ARG A 21 -23.08 24.03 29.54
C ARG A 21 -21.76 24.73 29.20
N ASN A 22 -20.63 24.01 29.11
CA ASN A 22 -19.38 24.48 28.50
C ASN A 22 -18.55 23.30 27.97
N GLU A 23 -17.86 23.58 26.88
CA GLU A 23 -17.42 22.70 25.79
C GLU A 23 -16.19 21.84 26.11
N PRO A 24 -15.94 20.73 25.36
CA PRO A 24 -14.66 20.05 25.40
C PRO A 24 -13.59 20.92 24.71
N GLY A 25 -12.88 21.72 25.51
CA GLY A 25 -11.71 22.47 25.06
C GLY A 25 -10.60 21.53 24.55
N PRO A 26 -9.88 21.90 23.48
CA PRO A 26 -8.75 21.12 22.98
C PRO A 26 -7.60 21.14 23.99
N HIS A 27 -7.02 19.97 24.25
CA HIS A 27 -5.78 19.83 25.01
C HIS A 27 -4.66 20.60 24.30
N GLN A 28 -4.24 21.74 24.87
CA GLN A 28 -3.02 22.42 24.43
C GLN A 28 -1.80 21.75 25.08
N VAL A 29 -0.99 21.08 24.27
CA VAL A 29 0.40 20.80 24.62
C VAL A 29 1.24 21.89 23.95
N GLN A 30 1.66 22.87 24.75
CA GLN A 30 2.54 23.93 24.30
C GLN A 30 3.99 23.44 24.33
N ARG A 31 4.61 23.23 23.16
CA ARG A 31 6.06 23.17 23.01
C ARG A 31 6.50 24.05 21.84
N ARG A 32 7.56 24.82 22.08
CA ARG A 32 8.19 25.78 21.18
C ARG A 32 8.68 25.12 19.89
N GLY A 33 8.36 25.76 18.76
CA GLY A 33 9.30 25.90 17.64
C GLY A 33 9.47 24.70 16.71
N GLU A 34 8.37 24.15 16.19
CA GLU A 34 8.40 23.36 14.96
C GLU A 34 7.25 23.85 14.08
N ASP A 35 7.57 24.24 12.85
CA ASP A 35 6.63 24.71 11.85
C ASP A 35 5.71 23.54 11.43
N THR A 36 4.68 23.31 12.24
CA THR A 36 3.85 22.12 12.13
C THR A 36 2.75 22.42 11.13
N VAL A 37 2.96 22.02 9.87
CA VAL A 37 1.91 22.09 8.83
C VAL A 37 0.75 21.17 9.27
N THR A 38 -0.27 21.76 9.88
CA THR A 38 -1.44 21.03 10.34
C THR A 38 -2.40 20.91 9.16
N ILE A 39 -2.42 19.75 8.52
CA ILE A 39 -3.39 19.45 7.46
C ILE A 39 -4.77 19.36 8.11
N SER A 40 -5.66 20.29 7.77
CA SER A 40 -7.01 20.34 8.34
C SER A 40 -7.79 19.06 8.04
N HIS A 41 -8.69 18.68 8.95
CA HIS A 41 -9.61 17.55 8.70
C HIS A 41 -10.42 17.73 7.40
N ALA A 42 -10.74 18.98 7.06
CA ALA A 42 -11.38 19.31 5.79
C ALA A 42 -10.47 19.07 4.59
N ALA A 43 -9.17 19.38 4.68
CA ALA A 43 -8.19 19.09 3.61
C ALA A 43 -7.96 17.59 3.43
N GLN A 44 -7.94 16.81 4.52
CA GLN A 44 -7.86 15.34 4.44
C GLN A 44 -9.14 14.72 3.85
N ALA A 45 -10.31 15.24 4.24
CA ALA A 45 -11.59 14.81 3.68
C ALA A 45 -11.66 15.14 2.19
N ALA A 46 -11.29 16.37 1.80
CA ALA A 46 -11.24 16.82 0.41
C ALA A 46 -10.35 15.90 -0.45
N TYR A 47 -9.12 15.61 0.00
CA TYR A 47 -8.20 14.71 -0.70
C TYR A 47 -8.78 13.30 -0.90
N ARG A 48 -9.50 12.77 0.09
CA ARG A 48 -10.13 11.45 0.04
C ARG A 48 -11.43 11.42 -0.78
N SER A 49 -12.12 12.57 -0.88
CA SER A 49 -13.39 12.70 -1.59
C SER A 49 -13.23 13.05 -3.08
N THR A 50 -12.03 13.39 -3.54
CA THR A 50 -11.77 13.58 -4.97
C THR A 50 -11.44 12.22 -5.58
N PRO A 51 -12.34 11.57 -6.33
CA PRO A 51 -11.94 10.48 -7.20
C PRO A 51 -10.91 11.05 -8.18
N GLN A 52 -9.63 10.73 -7.95
CA GLN A 52 -8.60 10.97 -8.94
C GLN A 52 -9.00 10.15 -10.16
N PRO A 53 -9.27 10.75 -11.32
CA PRO A 53 -9.60 9.99 -12.53
C PRO A 53 -8.37 9.16 -12.90
N VAL A 54 -8.41 7.88 -12.52
CA VAL A 54 -7.33 6.91 -12.75
C VAL A 54 -7.04 6.75 -14.25
N THR A 55 -8.02 7.08 -15.09
CA THR A 55 -7.93 7.18 -16.55
C THR A 55 -7.00 8.30 -17.02
N ASP A 56 -7.03 9.48 -16.40
CA ASP A 56 -6.26 10.63 -16.87
C ASP A 56 -4.76 10.44 -16.64
N HIS A 57 -4.38 9.78 -15.55
CA HIS A 57 -2.98 9.49 -15.23
C HIS A 57 -2.36 8.47 -16.20
N LYS A 58 -3.10 7.44 -16.62
CA LYS A 58 -2.61 6.46 -17.60
C LYS A 58 -2.44 7.09 -18.98
N VAL A 59 -3.41 7.91 -19.40
CA VAL A 59 -3.34 8.65 -20.67
C VAL A 59 -2.18 9.65 -20.66
N ALA A 60 -2.00 10.39 -19.57
CA ALA A 60 -0.88 11.33 -19.41
C ALA A 60 0.48 10.61 -19.43
N LEU A 61 0.60 9.48 -18.73
CA LEU A 61 1.81 8.66 -18.74
C LEU A 61 2.12 8.19 -20.16
N ARG A 62 1.12 7.66 -20.87
CA ARG A 62 1.30 7.16 -22.24
C ARG A 62 1.72 8.27 -23.20
N SER A 63 1.07 9.43 -23.11
CA SER A 63 1.42 10.62 -23.89
C SER A 63 2.87 11.06 -23.65
N ARG A 64 3.36 11.02 -22.41
CA ARG A 64 4.77 11.35 -22.13
C ARG A 64 5.74 10.33 -22.73
N ILE A 65 5.40 9.05 -22.71
CA ILE A 65 6.24 8.00 -23.32
C ILE A 65 6.30 8.15 -24.84
N ASP A 66 5.21 8.62 -25.45
CA ASP A 66 5.14 8.84 -26.90
C ASP A 66 5.92 10.06 -27.37
N ASN A 67 6.01 11.11 -26.54
CA ASN A 67 6.53 12.41 -26.94
C ASN A 67 7.89 12.78 -26.31
N ASP A 68 8.36 12.08 -25.28
CA ASP A 68 9.62 12.35 -24.58
C ASP A 68 10.50 11.07 -24.58
N PRO A 69 11.47 10.96 -25.51
CA PRO A 69 12.36 9.80 -25.62
C PRO A 69 13.21 9.56 -24.36
N GLU A 70 13.61 10.61 -23.65
CA GLU A 70 14.38 10.47 -22.41
C GLU A 70 13.50 9.91 -21.29
N PHE A 71 12.27 10.39 -21.19
CA PHE A 71 11.29 9.83 -20.27
C PHE A 71 10.98 8.38 -20.59
N ALA A 72 10.77 8.04 -21.86
CA ALA A 72 10.57 6.65 -22.29
C ALA A 72 11.77 5.76 -21.93
N ALA A 73 13.00 6.25 -22.11
CA ALA A 73 14.21 5.52 -21.72
C ALA A 73 14.31 5.31 -20.21
N ARG A 74 14.00 6.35 -19.41
CA ARG A 74 13.94 6.23 -17.94
C ARG A 74 12.88 5.22 -17.51
N MET A 75 11.69 5.26 -18.11
CA MET A 75 10.61 4.33 -17.81
C MET A 75 10.99 2.90 -18.17
N ALA A 76 11.55 2.67 -19.36
CA ALA A 76 12.01 1.34 -19.78
C ALA A 76 13.08 0.79 -18.83
N ARG A 77 14.08 1.61 -18.47
CA ARG A 77 15.11 1.22 -17.50
C ARG A 77 14.52 0.94 -16.12
N SER A 78 13.61 1.79 -15.64
CA SER A 78 12.94 1.59 -14.36
C SER A 78 12.14 0.30 -14.34
N THR A 79 11.40 -0.01 -15.41
CA THR A 79 10.64 -1.25 -15.52
C THR A 79 11.56 -2.47 -15.55
N ALA A 80 12.71 -2.39 -16.22
CA ALA A 80 13.69 -3.47 -16.34
C ALA A 80 14.43 -3.78 -15.03
N TYR A 81 14.95 -2.74 -14.36
CA TYR A 81 15.82 -2.90 -13.18
C TYR A 81 15.08 -2.81 -11.85
N GLY A 82 13.81 -2.38 -11.90
CA GLY A 82 12.91 -2.32 -10.76
C GLY A 82 12.83 -3.66 -10.04
N THR A 83 12.62 -3.59 -8.73
CA THR A 83 12.42 -4.78 -7.91
C THR A 83 10.93 -4.96 -7.68
N ASP A 84 10.42 -6.15 -7.99
CA ASP A 84 9.05 -6.49 -7.68
C ASP A 84 8.91 -6.73 -6.18
N LEU A 85 7.81 -6.26 -5.60
CA LEU A 85 7.53 -6.41 -4.18
C LEU A 85 6.36 -7.36 -3.99
N LEU A 86 6.47 -8.24 -2.99
CA LEU A 86 5.34 -9.06 -2.59
C LEU A 86 4.22 -8.19 -2.04
N ALA A 87 3.03 -8.30 -2.64
CA ALA A 87 1.81 -7.70 -2.14
C ALA A 87 1.40 -8.42 -0.85
N ILE A 88 1.52 -7.73 0.29
CA ILE A 88 1.04 -8.23 1.57
C ILE A 88 -0.41 -7.76 1.74
N GLU A 89 -1.36 -8.68 1.66
CA GLU A 89 -2.76 -8.34 1.96
C GLU A 89 -2.91 -7.90 3.43
N PRO A 90 -3.60 -6.78 3.72
CA PRO A 90 -3.73 -6.26 5.08
C PRO A 90 -4.31 -7.27 6.08
N ASP A 91 -5.22 -8.14 5.62
CA ASP A 91 -5.86 -9.16 6.45
C ASP A 91 -4.92 -10.30 6.88
N SER A 92 -3.78 -10.48 6.20
CA SER A 92 -2.75 -11.43 6.60
C SER A 92 -1.92 -10.98 7.81
N LEU A 93 -2.11 -9.75 8.26
CA LEU A 93 -1.51 -9.20 9.49
C LEU A 93 -2.39 -9.47 10.73
N LYS A 94 -3.59 -10.04 10.56
CA LYS A 94 -4.46 -10.42 11.67
C LYS A 94 -3.96 -11.73 12.30
N PRO A 95 -3.72 -11.77 13.62
CA PRO A 95 -3.32 -13.00 14.31
C PRO A 95 -4.33 -14.13 14.03
N GLY A 96 -3.83 -15.29 13.57
CA GLY A 96 -4.66 -16.47 13.28
C GLY A 96 -5.21 -16.59 11.85
N ARG A 97 -4.96 -15.61 10.95
CA ARG A 97 -5.30 -15.69 9.51
C ARG A 97 -4.06 -15.83 8.62
N SER A 98 -3.08 -16.60 9.09
CA SER A 98 -1.77 -16.79 8.46
C SER A 98 -1.79 -17.74 7.25
N ALA A 99 -2.95 -18.29 6.89
CA ALA A 99 -3.05 -19.24 5.79
C ALA A 99 -2.81 -18.50 4.47
N ARG A 100 -1.59 -18.60 3.96
CA ARG A 100 -1.28 -18.28 2.57
C ARG A 100 -1.57 -19.51 1.74
N PHE A 101 -1.94 -19.29 0.49
CA PHE A 101 -2.15 -20.36 -0.45
C PHE A 101 -1.16 -20.18 -1.60
N LEU A 102 -0.36 -21.21 -1.84
CA LEU A 102 0.43 -21.35 -3.06
C LEU A 102 -0.31 -22.35 -3.94
N ASP A 103 -0.78 -21.92 -5.11
CA ASP A 103 -1.52 -22.78 -6.05
C ASP A 103 -2.69 -23.54 -5.38
N GLY A 104 -3.39 -22.87 -4.46
CA GLY A 104 -4.53 -23.44 -3.72
C GLY A 104 -4.14 -24.31 -2.52
N THR A 105 -2.85 -24.53 -2.26
CA THR A 105 -2.35 -25.32 -1.12
C THR A 105 -2.00 -24.40 0.05
N PRO A 106 -2.50 -24.65 1.27
CA PRO A 106 -2.09 -23.91 2.46
C PRO A 106 -0.57 -24.00 2.68
N THR A 107 0.08 -22.87 2.86
CA THR A 107 1.52 -22.77 3.11
C THR A 107 1.81 -21.76 4.23
N SER A 108 2.98 -21.89 4.84
CA SER A 108 3.43 -20.94 5.86
C SER A 108 3.81 -19.59 5.22
N ASN A 109 3.71 -18.51 5.99
CA ASN A 109 4.17 -17.19 5.54
C ASN A 109 5.67 -17.17 5.18
N ILE A 110 6.49 -17.98 5.85
CA ILE A 110 7.94 -18.06 5.60
C ILE A 110 8.18 -18.73 4.25
N THR A 111 7.61 -19.93 4.05
CA THR A 111 7.72 -20.69 2.81
C THR A 111 7.18 -19.91 1.60
N TYR A 112 6.04 -19.23 1.76
CA TYR A 112 5.49 -18.36 0.72
C TYR A 112 6.46 -17.23 0.34
N ARG A 113 7.07 -16.57 1.33
CA ARG A 113 8.03 -15.48 1.09
C ARG A 113 9.28 -15.99 0.40
N GLU A 114 9.86 -17.08 0.87
CA GLU A 114 11.09 -17.66 0.30
C GLU A 114 10.89 -18.05 -1.17
N GLN A 115 9.80 -18.76 -1.48
CA GLN A 115 9.52 -19.21 -2.85
C GLN A 115 9.28 -18.04 -3.81
N TYR A 116 8.52 -17.03 -3.39
CA TYR A 116 8.30 -15.87 -4.24
C TYR A 116 9.52 -14.95 -4.32
N GLN A 117 10.38 -14.89 -3.31
CA GLN A 117 11.64 -14.13 -3.39
C GLN A 117 12.57 -14.72 -4.45
N GLU A 118 12.71 -16.04 -4.51
CA GLU A 118 13.49 -16.71 -5.55
C GLU A 118 12.89 -16.46 -6.93
N LEU A 119 11.56 -16.57 -7.05
CA LEU A 119 10.86 -16.33 -8.31
C LEU A 119 10.97 -14.87 -8.78
N ILE A 120 10.90 -13.90 -7.86
CA ILE A 120 11.12 -12.48 -8.14
C ILE A 120 12.53 -12.26 -8.68
N GLY A 121 13.54 -12.88 -8.07
CA GLY A 121 14.92 -12.82 -8.55
C GLY A 121 15.04 -13.30 -9.99
N LYS A 122 14.52 -14.50 -10.28
CA LYS A 122 14.53 -15.11 -11.62
C LYS A 122 13.80 -14.27 -12.68
N VAL A 123 12.63 -13.72 -12.32
CA VAL A 123 11.87 -12.86 -13.25
C VAL A 123 12.61 -11.55 -13.51
N ARG A 124 13.24 -10.97 -12.48
CA ARG A 124 14.06 -9.76 -12.62
C ARG A 124 15.26 -9.99 -13.54
N GLU A 125 15.99 -11.08 -13.36
CA GLU A 125 17.13 -11.44 -14.23
C GLU A 125 16.69 -11.54 -15.70
N LYS A 126 15.63 -12.31 -15.98
CA LYS A 126 15.08 -12.42 -17.35
C LYS A 126 14.65 -11.08 -17.94
N ARG A 127 14.09 -10.20 -17.12
CA ARG A 127 13.66 -8.86 -17.55
C ARG A 127 14.85 -7.97 -17.90
N ILE A 128 15.93 -8.04 -17.13
CA ILE A 128 17.18 -7.31 -17.39
C ILE A 128 17.84 -7.84 -18.66
N GLU A 129 17.94 -9.17 -18.82
CA GLU A 129 18.46 -9.80 -20.04
C GLU A 129 17.67 -9.38 -21.28
N PHE A 130 16.34 -9.38 -21.17
CA PHE A 130 15.46 -8.90 -22.22
C PHE A 130 15.71 -7.42 -22.56
N TYR A 131 15.82 -6.56 -21.55
CA TYR A 131 16.11 -5.13 -21.73
C TYR A 131 17.45 -4.90 -22.44
N GLU A 132 18.54 -5.47 -21.93
CA GLU A 132 19.87 -5.26 -22.51
C GLU A 132 19.98 -5.90 -23.91
N GLY A 133 19.31 -7.03 -24.15
CA GLY A 133 19.22 -7.65 -25.47
C GLY A 133 18.48 -6.77 -26.48
N GLU A 134 17.36 -6.15 -26.11
CA GLU A 134 16.62 -5.23 -26.99
C GLU A 134 17.35 -3.91 -27.22
N LYS A 135 18.00 -3.39 -26.18
CA LYS A 135 18.83 -2.19 -26.25
C LYS A 135 20.02 -2.37 -27.17
N ALA A 136 20.70 -3.52 -27.12
CA ALA A 136 21.83 -3.84 -27.99
C ALA A 136 21.44 -3.89 -29.48
N LYS A 137 20.17 -4.18 -29.80
CA LYS A 137 19.62 -4.13 -31.17
C LYS A 137 19.33 -2.71 -31.67
N GLY A 138 19.49 -1.69 -30.81
CA GLY A 138 19.11 -0.32 -31.13
C GLY A 138 17.60 -0.06 -31.07
N THR A 139 16.86 -0.86 -30.31
CA THR A 139 15.40 -0.67 -30.15
C THR A 139 15.09 0.72 -29.59
N PRO A 140 14.22 1.52 -30.23
CA PRO A 140 13.84 2.84 -29.73
C PRO A 140 13.27 2.78 -28.30
N PRO A 141 13.54 3.79 -27.44
CA PRO A 141 13.14 3.77 -26.03
C PRO A 141 11.66 3.48 -25.77
N LYS A 142 10.76 4.08 -26.57
CA LYS A 142 9.31 3.82 -26.50
C LYS A 142 8.99 2.35 -26.73
N GLN A 143 9.52 1.78 -27.80
CA GLN A 143 9.29 0.37 -28.14
C GLN A 143 9.88 -0.55 -27.08
N LEU A 144 11.02 -0.17 -26.48
CA LEU A 144 11.63 -0.92 -25.40
C LEU A 144 10.71 -0.95 -24.16
N TYR A 145 10.13 0.19 -23.78
CA TYR A 145 9.14 0.25 -22.71
C TYR A 145 7.90 -0.62 -23.01
N GLU A 146 7.34 -0.54 -24.22
CA GLU A 146 6.18 -1.35 -24.64
C GLU A 146 6.46 -2.85 -24.58
N LYS A 147 7.64 -3.26 -25.04
CA LYS A 147 8.08 -4.66 -24.98
C LYS A 147 8.23 -5.17 -23.55
N LEU A 148 8.70 -4.33 -22.63
CA LEU A 148 8.77 -4.67 -21.21
C LEU A 148 7.40 -4.77 -20.54
N GLU A 149 6.46 -3.89 -20.89
CA GLU A 149 5.07 -3.99 -20.43
C GLU A 149 4.44 -5.31 -20.92
N ALA A 150 4.66 -5.67 -22.20
CA ALA A 150 4.21 -6.95 -22.75
C ALA A 150 4.87 -8.15 -22.05
N PHE A 151 6.17 -8.08 -21.76
CA PHE A 151 6.88 -9.09 -20.96
C PHE A 151 6.21 -9.28 -19.59
N ASN A 152 5.92 -8.19 -18.87
CA ASN A 152 5.29 -8.25 -17.56
C ASN A 152 3.85 -8.82 -17.63
N GLN A 153 3.10 -8.49 -18.68
CA GLN A 153 1.75 -9.02 -18.89
C GLN A 153 1.73 -10.52 -19.22
N ALA A 154 2.79 -11.02 -19.86
CA ALA A 154 2.96 -12.43 -20.21
C ALA A 154 3.39 -13.30 -19.02
N LEU A 155 3.74 -12.71 -17.87
CA LEU A 155 4.10 -13.47 -16.67
C LEU A 155 2.91 -14.30 -16.14
N PRO A 156 3.19 -15.46 -15.50
CA PRO A 156 2.14 -16.31 -14.94
C PRO A 156 1.21 -15.52 -14.01
N GLU A 157 -0.09 -15.78 -14.11
CA GLU A 157 -1.11 -15.10 -13.30
C GLU A 157 -0.85 -15.22 -11.77
N PRO A 158 -0.41 -16.38 -11.22
CA PRO A 158 -0.05 -16.47 -9.80
C PRO A 158 1.09 -15.52 -9.40
N TYR A 159 2.06 -15.30 -10.30
CA TYR A 159 3.13 -14.32 -10.08
C TYR A 159 2.58 -12.90 -10.08
N ARG A 160 1.83 -12.54 -11.13
CA ARG A 160 1.25 -11.20 -11.29
C ARG A 160 0.33 -10.83 -10.13
N ARG A 161 -0.42 -11.81 -9.56
CA ARG A 161 -1.20 -11.62 -8.33
C ARG A 161 -0.31 -11.34 -7.12
N ALA A 162 0.73 -12.16 -6.92
CA ALA A 162 1.59 -12.08 -5.76
C ALA A 162 2.38 -10.75 -5.67
N VAL A 163 2.73 -10.14 -6.81
CA VAL A 163 3.48 -8.88 -6.86
C VAL A 163 2.63 -7.64 -7.18
N GLY A 164 1.31 -7.80 -7.26
CA GLY A 164 0.38 -6.69 -7.49
C GLY A 164 0.37 -6.10 -8.91
N PHE A 165 0.77 -6.87 -9.92
CA PHE A 165 0.64 -6.49 -11.33
C PHE A 165 -0.78 -6.66 -11.89
N LEU A 166 -1.63 -7.42 -11.21
CA LEU A 166 -3.06 -7.45 -11.50
C LEU A 166 -3.73 -6.25 -10.82
N ASN A 167 -4.19 -5.30 -11.63
CA ASN A 167 -5.21 -4.36 -11.18
C ASN A 167 -6.41 -5.19 -10.71
N LYS A 168 -6.80 -5.05 -9.44
CA LYS A 168 -8.10 -5.55 -8.98
C LYS A 168 -9.15 -4.88 -9.86
N THR A 169 -9.82 -5.70 -10.68
CA THR A 169 -11.00 -5.28 -11.44
C THR A 169 -12.21 -5.29 -10.53
#